data_AF-A0A936RSS0-F1
#
_entry.id   AF-A0A936RSS0-F1
#
_cell.length_a   1.000
_cell.length_b   1.000
_cell.length_c   1.000
_cell.angle_alpha   90.00
_cell.angle_beta   90.00
_cell.angle_gamma   90.00
#
_symmetry.space_group_name_H-M   'P 1'
#
loop_
_entity.id
_entity.type
_entity.pdbx_description
1 polymer ?
#
loop_
_entity_poly.entity_id
_entity_poly.type
_entity_poly.pdbx_seq_one_letter_code
_entity_poly.pdbx_strand_id
1 'polypeptide(L)'
;MKKMHPGQGQDWLDTQVLSENGFTVVTGASYEGLFGMLLAGRFDFFPRGLHEPFVELKQRQKQMPDLAIEETLALHYPYPDYFWVRKDNKRLAERVRKGLEAAIADGSFEKLFQSEYAEVIRLAHLDKRRIFAIPNPAYGDIPHPGDQRYWLMGWK
;
A
#
# COMPACT_ATOMS: atom_id res chain seq x y z
N MET A 1 -15.73 -7.79 9.71
CA MET A 1 -15.22 -6.63 8.95
C MET A 1 -16.15 -6.15 7.84
N LYS A 2 -16.97 -6.99 7.17
CA LYS A 2 -17.92 -6.55 6.11
C LYS A 2 -19.05 -5.57 6.54
N LYS A 3 -19.03 -5.07 7.78
CA LYS A 3 -19.95 -4.04 8.28
C LYS A 3 -19.27 -2.67 8.44
N MET A 4 -17.94 -2.62 8.28
CA MET A 4 -17.16 -1.39 8.36
C MET A 4 -16.83 -0.93 6.94
N HIS A 5 -16.89 0.37 6.74
CA HIS A 5 -16.74 1.05 5.47
C HIS A 5 -15.35 1.70 5.41
N PRO A 6 -14.48 1.31 4.48
CA PRO A 6 -13.22 2.01 4.26
C PRO A 6 -13.43 3.31 3.47
N GLY A 7 -12.68 4.34 3.81
CA GLY A 7 -12.50 5.52 2.97
C GLY A 7 -11.36 5.34 1.97
N GLN A 8 -11.52 5.79 0.73
CA GLN A 8 -10.46 5.78 -0.28
C GLN A 8 -10.52 6.97 -1.25
N GLY A 9 -9.41 7.26 -1.93
CA GLY A 9 -9.40 8.18 -3.07
C GLY A 9 -10.18 7.60 -4.24
N GLN A 10 -11.00 8.43 -4.89
CA GLN A 10 -11.87 7.98 -6.00
C GLN A 10 -11.10 7.31 -7.15
N ASP A 11 -9.90 7.81 -7.46
CA ASP A 11 -9.08 7.33 -8.58
C ASP A 11 -8.00 6.31 -8.16
N TRP A 12 -8.02 5.85 -6.91
CA TRP A 12 -7.03 4.90 -6.42
C TRP A 12 -7.45 3.47 -6.73
N LEU A 13 -6.49 2.65 -7.18
CA LEU A 13 -6.75 1.25 -7.54
C LEU A 13 -7.23 0.43 -6.32
N ASP A 14 -6.80 0.83 -5.11
CA ASP A 14 -7.25 0.25 -3.84
C ASP A 14 -8.78 0.30 -3.67
N THR A 15 -9.45 1.31 -4.23
CA THR A 15 -10.92 1.41 -4.22
C THR A 15 -11.54 0.22 -4.92
N GLN A 16 -11.02 -0.16 -6.09
CA GLN A 16 -11.49 -1.31 -6.84
C GLN A 16 -11.24 -2.60 -6.05
N VAL A 17 -10.01 -2.80 -5.55
CA VAL A 17 -9.63 -3.99 -4.76
C VAL A 17 -10.58 -4.18 -3.57
N LEU A 18 -10.84 -3.13 -2.79
CA LEU A 18 -11.73 -3.21 -1.63
C LEU A 18 -13.18 -3.47 -2.04
N SER A 19 -13.68 -2.78 -3.08
CA SER A 19 -15.06 -2.96 -3.54
C SER A 19 -15.35 -4.39 -4.03
N GLU A 20 -14.43 -4.98 -4.80
CA GLU A 20 -14.56 -6.34 -5.33
C GLU A 20 -14.43 -7.41 -4.23
N ASN A 21 -13.84 -7.04 -3.09
CA ASN A 21 -13.82 -7.85 -1.87
C ASN A 21 -15.04 -7.67 -0.95
N GLY A 22 -16.04 -6.93 -1.42
CA GLY A 22 -17.34 -6.77 -0.76
C GLY A 22 -17.35 -5.74 0.37
N PHE A 23 -16.41 -4.79 0.37
CA PHE A 23 -16.51 -3.60 1.20
C PHE A 23 -17.37 -2.54 0.49
N THR A 24 -18.24 -1.86 1.24
CA THR A 24 -18.84 -0.61 0.75
C THR A 24 -17.83 0.51 0.99
N VAL A 25 -17.12 0.90 -0.07
CA VAL A 25 -16.06 1.92 -0.02
C VAL A 25 -16.67 3.32 -0.15
N VAL A 26 -16.26 4.23 0.72
CA VAL A 26 -16.63 5.65 0.64
C VAL A 26 -15.50 6.40 -0.05
N THR A 27 -15.79 7.02 -1.20
CA THR A 27 -14.76 7.72 -1.99
C THR A 27 -14.68 9.21 -1.67
N GLY A 28 -13.46 9.74 -1.63
CA GLY A 28 -13.18 11.17 -1.53
C GLY A 28 -12.39 11.68 -2.74
N ALA A 29 -12.58 12.95 -3.07
CA ALA A 29 -11.94 13.60 -4.23
C ALA A 29 -10.55 14.19 -3.92
N SER A 30 -10.18 14.31 -2.65
CA SER A 30 -8.86 14.84 -2.26
C SER A 30 -8.29 14.10 -1.06
N TYR A 31 -6.97 13.99 -1.08
CA TYR A 31 -6.20 13.34 -0.02
C TYR A 31 -6.43 13.97 1.36
N GLU A 32 -6.30 15.29 1.49
CA GLU A 32 -6.57 15.97 2.77
C GLU A 32 -8.04 15.87 3.20
N GLY A 33 -8.97 15.87 2.24
CA GLY A 33 -10.39 15.75 2.53
C GLY A 33 -10.75 14.43 3.20
N LEU A 34 -10.06 13.34 2.84
CA LEU A 34 -10.31 12.01 3.40
C LEU A 34 -10.04 11.96 4.91
N PHE A 35 -8.99 12.61 5.41
CA PHE A 35 -8.74 12.68 6.87
C PHE A 35 -9.88 13.41 7.60
N GLY A 36 -10.35 14.53 7.05
CA GLY A 36 -11.50 15.24 7.61
C GLY A 36 -12.79 14.41 7.57
N MET A 37 -12.99 13.64 6.51
CA MET A 37 -14.13 12.72 6.38
C MET A 37 -14.07 11.56 7.40
N LEU A 38 -12.88 11.03 7.66
CA LEU A 38 -12.67 10.01 8.70
C LEU A 38 -13.09 10.54 10.07
N LEU A 39 -12.58 11.71 10.47
CA LEU A 39 -12.90 12.33 11.77
C LEU A 39 -14.37 12.73 11.88
N ALA A 40 -15.01 13.05 10.76
CA ALA A 40 -16.45 13.30 10.70
C ALA A 40 -17.31 12.03 10.70
N GLY A 41 -16.71 10.83 10.80
CA GLY A 41 -17.42 9.56 10.86
C GLY A 41 -18.13 9.19 9.55
N ARG A 42 -17.66 9.69 8.40
CA ARG A 42 -18.27 9.35 7.10
C ARG A 42 -17.92 7.95 6.63
N PHE A 43 -16.88 7.35 7.21
CA PHE A 43 -16.46 5.98 7.04
C PHE A 43 -15.69 5.55 8.30
N ASP A 44 -15.48 4.25 8.46
CA ASP A 44 -15.03 3.67 9.73
C ASP A 44 -13.50 3.58 9.85
N PHE A 45 -12.79 3.47 8.72
CA PHE A 45 -11.32 3.41 8.70
C PHE A 45 -10.75 3.86 7.36
N PHE A 46 -9.48 4.26 7.35
CA PHE A 46 -8.77 4.70 6.15
C PHE A 46 -7.57 3.78 5.88
N PRO A 47 -7.68 2.78 4.97
CA PRO A 47 -6.55 1.94 4.60
C PRO A 47 -5.45 2.75 3.93
N ARG A 48 -4.23 2.60 4.41
CA ARG A 48 -3.02 3.20 3.85
C ARG A 48 -1.97 2.12 3.63
N GLY A 49 -1.03 2.36 2.73
CA GLY A 49 0.18 1.56 2.59
C GLY A 49 1.01 1.59 3.86
N LEU A 50 1.66 0.49 4.22
CA LEU A 50 2.34 0.29 5.50
C LEU A 50 3.25 1.46 5.93
N HIS A 51 3.90 2.11 4.96
CA HIS A 51 4.88 3.16 5.19
C HIS A 51 4.28 4.55 5.43
N GLU A 52 2.99 4.75 5.13
CA GLU A 52 2.35 6.08 5.13
C GLU A 52 1.81 6.52 6.52
N PRO A 53 1.08 5.70 7.30
CA PRO A 53 0.35 6.17 8.48
C PRO A 53 1.19 6.93 9.52
N PHE A 54 2.44 6.51 9.72
CA PHE A 54 3.31 7.08 10.74
C PHE A 54 3.69 8.53 10.45
N VAL A 55 4.03 8.82 9.19
CA VAL A 55 4.35 10.19 8.80
C VAL A 55 3.07 11.03 8.71
N GLU A 56 1.98 10.44 8.22
CA GLU A 56 0.68 11.11 8.11
C GLU A 56 0.14 11.55 9.46
N LEU A 57 0.16 10.65 10.45
CA LEU A 57 -0.24 10.93 11.82
C LEU A 57 0.66 12.01 12.42
N LYS A 58 1.99 11.86 12.32
CA LYS A 58 2.94 12.86 12.88
C LYS A 58 2.69 14.27 12.33
N GLN A 59 2.35 14.39 11.06
CA GLN A 59 2.07 15.68 10.43
C GLN A 59 0.75 16.30 10.90
N ARG A 60 -0.25 15.47 11.24
CA ARG A 60 -1.63 15.91 11.51
C ARG A 60 -2.02 15.89 12.98
N GLN A 61 -1.28 15.20 13.85
CA GLN A 61 -1.66 14.94 15.24
C GLN A 61 -2.03 16.21 16.04
N LYS A 62 -1.38 17.36 15.76
CA LYS A 62 -1.71 18.62 16.42
C LYS A 62 -3.08 19.17 16.02
N GLN A 63 -3.47 18.97 14.77
CA GLN A 63 -4.72 19.49 14.18
C GLN A 63 -5.85 18.46 14.28
N MET A 64 -5.48 17.18 14.42
CA MET A 64 -6.35 16.01 14.40
C MET A 64 -5.98 15.10 15.58
N PRO A 65 -6.27 15.50 16.83
CA PRO A 65 -5.85 14.77 18.03
C PRO A 65 -6.49 13.38 18.17
N ASP A 66 -7.66 13.19 17.56
CA ASP A 66 -8.40 11.92 17.56
C ASP A 66 -7.99 10.98 16.41
N LEU A 67 -7.09 11.41 15.53
CA LEU A 67 -6.53 10.53 14.50
C LEU A 67 -5.56 9.54 15.14
N ALA A 68 -5.74 8.25 14.84
CA ALA A 68 -4.90 7.19 15.38
C ALA A 68 -4.59 6.13 14.31
N ILE A 69 -3.49 5.42 14.51
CA ILE A 69 -3.16 4.22 13.73
C ILE A 69 -3.84 3.04 14.42
N GLU A 70 -4.64 2.28 13.67
CA GLU A 70 -5.20 1.04 14.18
C GLU A 70 -4.07 0.04 14.46
N GLU A 71 -4.07 -0.64 15.62
CA GLU A 71 -2.94 -1.44 16.09
C GLU A 71 -3.17 -2.96 16.02
N THR A 72 -4.39 -3.42 15.76
CA THR A 72 -4.76 -4.84 15.85
C THR A 72 -5.13 -5.46 14.51
N LEU A 73 -5.40 -4.66 13.47
CA LEU A 73 -5.82 -5.13 12.15
C LEU A 73 -4.87 -4.67 11.05
N ALA A 74 -4.73 -5.48 10.01
CA ALA A 74 -4.05 -5.12 8.76
C ALA A 74 -4.72 -5.81 7.57
N LEU A 75 -4.71 -5.15 6.41
CA LEU A 75 -5.07 -5.75 5.13
C LEU A 75 -3.80 -6.13 4.38
N HIS A 76 -3.84 -7.26 3.67
CA HIS A 76 -2.75 -7.69 2.81
C HIS A 76 -3.30 -8.13 1.46
N TYR A 77 -2.80 -7.53 0.40
CA TYR A 77 -3.06 -7.93 -0.98
C TYR A 77 -1.82 -7.62 -1.84
N PRO A 78 -1.51 -8.45 -2.84
CA PRO A 78 -0.41 -8.16 -3.75
C PRO A 78 -0.68 -6.89 -4.54
N TYR A 79 0.26 -5.94 -4.49
CA TYR A 79 0.15 -4.67 -5.20
C TYR A 79 1.55 -4.25 -5.67
N PRO A 80 1.89 -4.44 -6.96
CA PRO A 80 3.22 -4.16 -7.48
C PRO A 80 3.43 -2.67 -7.77
N ASP A 81 4.67 -2.21 -7.63
CA ASP A 81 5.12 -0.92 -8.17
C ASP A 81 5.84 -1.11 -9.50
N TYR A 82 5.50 -0.27 -10.48
CA TYR A 82 6.10 -0.33 -11.82
C TYR A 82 6.69 1.01 -12.26
N PHE A 83 7.84 0.94 -12.93
CA PHE A 83 8.34 2.04 -13.74
C PHE A 83 7.64 2.04 -15.09
N TRP A 84 6.95 3.13 -15.41
CA TRP A 84 6.27 3.32 -16.69
C TRP A 84 7.14 4.13 -17.66
N VAL A 85 7.22 3.67 -18.90
CA VAL A 85 7.89 4.39 -20.00
C VAL A 85 6.96 4.49 -21.22
N ARG A 86 7.27 5.38 -22.17
CA ARG A 86 6.52 5.44 -23.44
C ARG A 86 6.58 4.09 -24.15
N LYS A 87 5.45 3.66 -24.72
CA LYS A 87 5.25 2.34 -25.36
C LYS A 87 6.28 2.02 -26.46
N ASP A 88 6.75 3.03 -27.17
CA ASP A 88 7.73 2.93 -28.25
C ASP A 88 9.19 2.94 -27.74
N ASN A 89 9.44 3.38 -26.50
CA ASN A 89 10.78 3.44 -25.92
C ASN A 89 11.19 2.10 -25.28
N LYS A 90 11.24 1.06 -26.12
CA LYS A 90 11.62 -0.30 -25.71
C LYS A 90 13.04 -0.37 -25.14
N ARG A 91 13.94 0.48 -25.62
CA ARG A 91 15.33 0.55 -25.13
C ARG A 91 15.39 0.99 -23.67
N LEU A 92 14.60 1.99 -23.28
CA LEU A 92 14.56 2.46 -21.89
C LEU A 92 13.92 1.41 -20.98
N ALA A 93 12.79 0.82 -21.40
CA ALA A 93 12.14 -0.26 -20.65
C ALA A 93 13.14 -1.38 -20.32
N GLU A 94 13.88 -1.83 -21.32
CA GLU A 94 14.85 -2.92 -21.17
C GLU A 94 16.04 -2.53 -20.28
N ARG A 95 16.51 -1.28 -20.36
CA ARG A 95 17.58 -0.80 -19.47
C ARG A 95 17.14 -0.74 -18.02
N VAL A 96 15.92 -0.27 -17.75
CA VAL A 96 15.35 -0.23 -16.39
C VAL A 96 15.19 -1.64 -15.85
N ARG A 97 14.58 -2.55 -16.63
CA ARG A 97 14.40 -3.96 -16.26
C ARG A 97 15.72 -4.63 -15.90
N LYS A 98 16.74 -4.54 -16.76
CA LYS A 98 18.06 -5.13 -16.51
C LYS A 98 18.75 -4.54 -15.28
N GLY A 99 18.61 -3.22 -15.08
CA GLY A 99 19.19 -2.56 -13.90
C GLY A 99 18.56 -3.04 -12.60
N LEU A 100 17.22 -3.14 -12.56
CA LEU A 100 16.49 -3.67 -11.41
C LEU A 100 16.83 -5.15 -11.15
N GLU A 101 16.82 -5.99 -12.19
CA GLU A 101 17.17 -7.41 -12.05
C GLU A 101 18.61 -7.61 -11.57
N ALA A 102 19.56 -6.79 -12.03
CA ALA A 102 20.94 -6.81 -11.53
C ALA A 102 21.00 -6.41 -10.05
N ALA A 103 20.29 -5.35 -9.66
CA ALA A 103 20.24 -4.89 -8.27
C ALA A 103 19.57 -5.90 -7.32
N ILE A 104 18.59 -6.66 -7.82
CA ILE A 104 18.00 -7.78 -7.09
C ILE A 104 19.01 -8.92 -6.96
N ALA A 105 19.68 -9.27 -8.06
CA ALA A 105 20.63 -10.39 -8.09
C ALA A 105 21.88 -10.15 -7.23
N ASP A 106 22.35 -8.90 -7.12
CA ASP A 106 23.52 -8.54 -6.30
C ASP A 106 23.16 -8.10 -4.87
N GLY A 107 21.87 -8.05 -4.54
CA GLY A 107 21.36 -7.71 -3.20
C GLY A 107 21.35 -6.21 -2.88
N SER A 108 21.76 -5.33 -3.79
CA SER A 108 21.73 -3.88 -3.57
C SER A 108 20.29 -3.33 -3.47
N PHE A 109 19.32 -3.97 -4.14
CA PHE A 109 17.91 -3.62 -4.02
C PHE A 109 17.36 -3.91 -2.61
N GLU A 110 17.64 -5.10 -2.06
CA GLU A 110 17.27 -5.46 -0.69
C GLU A 110 17.91 -4.51 0.32
N LYS A 111 19.19 -4.18 0.14
CA LYS A 111 19.90 -3.24 1.01
C LYS A 111 19.23 -1.87 1.04
N LEU A 112 18.82 -1.36 -0.12
CA LEU A 112 18.07 -0.10 -0.24
C LEU A 112 16.69 -0.22 0.41
N PHE A 113 15.96 -1.30 0.16
CA PHE A 113 14.65 -1.52 0.77
C PHE A 113 14.74 -1.53 2.31
N GLN A 114 15.74 -2.22 2.87
CA GLN A 114 15.96 -2.24 4.31
C GLN A 114 16.35 -0.86 4.86
N SER A 115 17.16 -0.07 4.14
CA SER A 115 17.52 1.28 4.62
C SER A 115 16.32 2.21 4.70
N GLU A 116 15.35 2.06 3.80
CA GLU A 116 14.16 2.93 3.74
C GLU A 116 13.00 2.42 4.61
N TYR A 117 12.76 1.10 4.64
CA TYR A 117 11.51 0.55 5.17
C TYR A 117 11.65 -0.30 6.44
N ALA A 118 12.86 -0.70 6.86
CA ALA A 118 13.02 -1.58 8.02
C ALA A 118 12.39 -0.99 9.30
N GLU A 119 12.58 0.31 9.54
CA GLU A 119 12.04 0.97 10.72
C GLU A 119 10.51 1.04 10.69
N VAL A 120 9.91 1.36 9.54
CA VAL A 120 8.44 1.47 9.46
C VAL A 120 7.76 0.11 9.55
N ILE A 121 8.39 -0.94 9.01
CA ILE A 121 7.95 -2.32 9.21
C ILE A 121 8.01 -2.71 10.69
N ARG A 122 9.09 -2.36 11.38
CA ARG A 122 9.25 -2.62 12.82
C ARG A 122 8.18 -1.90 13.65
N LEU A 123 7.90 -0.63 13.34
CA LEU A 123 6.88 0.17 14.02
C LEU A 123 5.45 -0.34 13.75
N ALA A 124 5.23 -1.05 12.64
CA ALA A 124 3.93 -1.60 12.33
C ALA A 124 3.51 -2.77 13.21
N HIS A 125 4.43 -3.44 13.93
CA HIS A 125 4.09 -4.53 14.86
C HIS A 125 3.15 -5.58 14.25
N LEU A 126 3.43 -5.99 13.02
CA LEU A 126 2.53 -6.83 12.22
C LEU A 126 2.33 -8.22 12.81
N ASP A 127 3.31 -8.71 13.58
CA ASP A 127 3.24 -9.93 14.38
C ASP A 127 2.13 -9.87 15.45
N LYS A 128 1.71 -8.66 15.84
CA LYS A 128 0.63 -8.42 16.82
C LYS A 128 -0.72 -8.13 16.16
N ARG A 129 -0.77 -8.08 14.83
CA ARG A 129 -1.98 -7.75 14.07
C ARG A 129 -2.62 -9.01 13.51
N ARG A 130 -3.95 -9.00 13.47
CA ARG A 130 -4.71 -9.90 12.62
C ARG A 130 -4.66 -9.41 11.19
N ILE A 131 -3.91 -10.12 10.36
CA ILE A 131 -3.78 -9.84 8.92
C ILE A 131 -4.94 -10.49 8.17
N PHE A 132 -5.65 -9.70 7.38
CA PHE A 132 -6.68 -10.18 6.47
C PHE A 132 -6.14 -10.15 5.04
N ALA A 133 -5.82 -11.33 4.52
CA ALA A 133 -5.48 -11.49 3.13
C ALA A 133 -6.74 -11.34 2.27
N ILE A 134 -6.72 -10.41 1.32
CA ILE A 134 -7.77 -10.25 0.31
C ILE A 134 -7.15 -10.40 -1.09
N PRO A 135 -7.85 -11.03 -2.05
CA PRO A 135 -7.39 -11.05 -3.43
C PRO A 135 -7.31 -9.63 -4.00
N ASN A 136 -6.30 -9.37 -4.83
CA ASN A 136 -6.33 -8.26 -5.78
C ASN A 136 -6.80 -8.85 -7.12
N PRO A 137 -8.03 -8.57 -7.60
CA PRO A 137 -8.53 -9.22 -8.81
C PRO A 137 -7.77 -8.84 -10.09
N ALA A 138 -7.12 -7.67 -10.10
CA ALA A 138 -6.22 -7.25 -11.18
C ALA A 138 -4.85 -7.95 -11.15
N TYR A 139 -4.55 -8.74 -10.11
CA TYR A 139 -3.25 -9.40 -9.94
C TYR A 139 -2.90 -10.38 -11.06
N GLY A 140 -3.89 -11.01 -11.70
CA GLY A 140 -3.64 -11.91 -12.84
C GLY A 140 -3.12 -11.19 -14.09
N ASP A 141 -3.44 -9.90 -14.22
CA ASP A 141 -3.18 -9.11 -15.42
C ASP A 141 -1.88 -8.30 -15.33
N ILE A 142 -1.21 -8.31 -14.18
CA ILE A 142 0.06 -7.61 -13.99
C ILE A 142 1.22 -8.42 -14.60
N PRO A 143 2.29 -7.76 -15.08
CA PRO A 143 3.51 -8.45 -15.49
C PRO A 143 4.15 -9.27 -14.34
N HIS A 144 4.60 -10.48 -14.66
CA HIS A 144 5.33 -11.40 -13.77
C HIS A 144 4.58 -11.76 -12.45
N PRO A 145 3.29 -12.15 -12.52
CA PRO A 145 2.57 -12.51 -11.31
C PRO A 145 3.22 -13.75 -10.68
N GLY A 146 3.52 -13.68 -9.39
CA GLY A 146 4.10 -14.80 -8.64
C GLY A 146 5.61 -14.99 -8.78
N ASP A 147 6.32 -14.16 -9.54
CA ASP A 147 7.79 -14.19 -9.54
C ASP A 147 8.32 -13.58 -8.24
N GLN A 148 8.65 -14.45 -7.28
CA GLN A 148 9.07 -14.08 -5.92
C GLN A 148 10.29 -13.16 -5.88
N ARG A 149 11.09 -13.09 -6.95
CA ARG A 149 12.25 -12.19 -7.01
C ARG A 149 11.88 -10.72 -6.94
N TYR A 150 10.65 -10.36 -7.34
CA TYR A 150 10.14 -8.99 -7.32
C TYR A 150 9.36 -8.65 -6.04
N TRP A 151 9.20 -9.60 -5.13
CA TRP A 151 8.44 -9.40 -3.90
C TRP A 151 9.36 -9.43 -2.70
N LEU A 152 9.60 -8.25 -2.11
CA LEU A 152 10.28 -8.15 -0.83
C LEU A 152 9.27 -8.29 0.30
N MET A 153 9.24 -9.46 0.92
CA MET A 153 8.45 -9.71 2.11
C MET A 153 9.25 -9.24 3.32
N GLY A 154 9.03 -7.97 3.72
CA GLY A 154 9.69 -7.35 4.86
C GLY A 154 9.28 -7.92 6.24
N TRP A 155 8.29 -8.82 6.26
CA TRP A 155 7.81 -9.48 7.47
C TRP A 155 7.86 -11.00 7.29
N LYS A 156 8.36 -11.73 8.29
CA LYS A 156 8.27 -13.19 8.41
C LYS A 156 7.83 -13.53 9.81
#